data_AF-A0A2S4VIY4-F1
#
_entry.id   AF-A0A2S4VIY4-F1
#
_cell.length_a   1.000
_cell.length_b   1.000
_cell.length_c   1.000
_cell.angle_alpha   90.00
_cell.angle_beta   90.00
_cell.angle_gamma   90.00
#
_symmetry.space_group_name_H-M   'P 1'
#
loop_
_entity.id
_entity.type
_entity.pdbx_description
1 polymer ?
#
loop_
_entity_poly.entity_id
_entity_poly.type
_entity_poly.pdbx_seq_one_letter_code
_entity_poly.pdbx_strand_id
1 'polypeptide(L)'
;RPGKCWPMAADVIHPFGAPGVSLAGGTTSENTQERFHVSRMEESISYLTRKQAQDIDAELMGAKYGYSLTQLMELAGLACAQALNKAFSPTTYPRVLVCCGPGNQGGDGLVAARHLWHFGHKPTVYYPKQTDNQLYKIHSPGFEILTLFSPFFIEPATPMQNARDTGDRDEHFRSDAGETDVILDGIFGFSFHSTPRAPFDEPIRLFKQSTVPIVSIDIPSGWDVEAGNTPDQSYFSPDVLVSLTAPKLGVKAFQGDIFLAGDSFLRIFKSYNLNLPAYPSSDQVVEITDITQEVGK
;
A
#
# COMPACT_ATOMS: atom_id res chain seq x y z
N ARG A 1 -29.14 -7.48 -48.97
CA ARG A 1 -28.07 -6.57 -49.43
C ARG A 1 -27.13 -6.35 -48.26
N PRO A 2 -25.87 -6.80 -48.31
CA PRO A 2 -24.87 -6.54 -47.29
C PRO A 2 -24.22 -5.18 -47.53
N GLY A 3 -23.65 -4.55 -46.50
CA GLY A 3 -22.74 -3.42 -46.68
C GLY A 3 -22.70 -2.47 -45.50
N LYS A 4 -21.69 -2.62 -44.64
CA LYS A 4 -20.54 -1.69 -44.58
C LYS A 4 -19.60 -2.14 -43.45
N CYS A 5 -18.56 -2.86 -43.86
CA CYS A 5 -17.33 -3.05 -43.09
C CYS A 5 -16.54 -1.74 -43.11
N TRP A 6 -15.97 -1.38 -41.96
CA TRP A 6 -14.97 -0.32 -41.85
C TRP A 6 -13.59 -0.88 -42.25
N PRO A 7 -12.76 -0.12 -42.98
CA PRO A 7 -11.49 -0.63 -43.52
C PRO A 7 -10.42 -0.77 -42.43
N MET A 8 -9.79 -1.95 -42.40
CA MET A 8 -8.48 -2.15 -41.78
C MET A 8 -7.44 -1.38 -42.60
N ALA A 9 -6.76 -0.42 -41.97
CA ALA A 9 -5.52 0.12 -42.49
C ALA A 9 -4.37 -0.78 -41.99
N ALA A 10 -3.78 -1.51 -42.93
CA ALA A 10 -2.51 -2.19 -42.76
C ALA A 10 -1.42 -1.15 -43.02
N ASP A 11 -0.78 -0.65 -41.97
CA ASP A 11 0.42 0.16 -42.12
C ASP A 11 1.67 -0.72 -42.15
N VAL A 12 2.38 -0.52 -43.24
CA VAL A 12 3.57 -1.18 -43.75
C VAL A 12 4.74 -1.00 -42.78
N ILE A 13 5.32 -2.12 -42.36
CA ILE A 13 6.62 -2.16 -41.69
C ILE A 13 7.69 -1.85 -42.73
N HIS A 14 8.34 -0.69 -42.63
CA HIS A 14 9.59 -0.40 -43.32
C HIS A 14 10.78 -0.66 -42.37
N PRO A 15 11.78 -1.48 -42.76
CA PRO A 15 12.99 -1.68 -41.99
C PRO A 15 13.94 -0.49 -42.22
N PHE A 16 14.17 0.33 -41.20
CA PHE A 16 15.25 1.32 -41.25
C PHE A 16 16.59 0.63 -40.98
N GLY A 17 17.46 0.72 -41.99
CA GLY A 17 18.76 0.09 -42.05
C GLY A 17 19.79 0.67 -41.07
N ALA A 18 20.68 -0.22 -40.64
CA ALA A 18 21.92 0.12 -39.98
C ALA A 18 22.92 0.74 -40.98
N PRO A 19 23.66 1.80 -40.62
CA PRO A 19 24.91 2.11 -41.28
C PRO A 19 26.04 1.33 -40.61
N GLY A 20 26.75 0.54 -41.42
CA GLY A 20 27.98 -0.14 -41.01
C GLY A 20 29.10 0.85 -40.71
N VAL A 21 29.88 0.55 -39.67
CA VAL A 21 31.16 1.21 -39.40
C VAL A 21 32.25 0.14 -39.37
N SER A 22 33.29 0.42 -40.15
CA SER A 22 34.46 -0.39 -40.46
C SER A 22 35.26 -0.77 -39.21
N LEU A 23 35.70 -2.03 -39.16
CA LEU A 23 36.74 -2.50 -38.25
C LEU A 23 38.11 -2.06 -38.77
N ALA A 24 38.83 -1.24 -37.99
CA ALA A 24 40.26 -1.05 -38.11
C ALA A 24 40.87 -1.10 -36.71
N GLY A 25 41.83 -2.01 -36.52
CA GLY A 25 42.52 -2.23 -35.26
C GLY A 25 43.52 -1.14 -34.92
N GLY A 26 43.79 -1.00 -33.62
CA GLY A 26 44.81 -0.11 -33.08
C GLY A 26 44.81 -0.15 -31.56
N THR A 27 45.65 -0.99 -30.99
CA THR A 27 46.03 -0.98 -29.57
C THR A 27 46.79 0.28 -29.21
N THR A 28 46.41 0.99 -28.14
CA THR A 28 47.31 1.43 -27.06
C THR A 28 46.49 2.05 -25.92
N SER A 29 46.88 1.71 -24.71
CA SER A 29 46.44 2.23 -23.42
C SER A 29 46.59 3.75 -23.31
N GLU A 30 45.62 4.41 -22.67
CA GLU A 30 45.90 5.34 -21.57
C GLU A 30 44.61 5.68 -20.81
N ASN A 31 44.80 5.80 -19.50
CA ASN A 31 43.81 5.69 -18.45
C ASN A 31 43.57 7.08 -17.87
N THR A 32 42.44 7.70 -18.18
CA THR A 32 41.94 8.90 -17.48
C THR A 32 40.42 8.94 -17.60
N GLN A 33 39.74 8.23 -16.70
CA GLN A 33 38.32 8.50 -16.41
C GLN A 33 38.23 9.86 -15.71
N GLU A 34 37.98 10.92 -16.48
CA GLU A 34 37.36 12.12 -15.94
C GLU A 34 35.99 11.74 -15.37
N ARG A 35 35.92 11.62 -14.04
CA ARG A 35 34.65 11.53 -13.32
C ARG A 35 33.94 12.85 -13.49
N PHE A 36 32.99 12.91 -14.41
CA PHE A 36 31.92 13.91 -14.37
C PHE A 36 31.20 13.79 -13.03
N HIS A 37 31.55 14.65 -12.08
CA HIS A 37 30.73 14.94 -10.91
C HIS A 37 29.51 15.72 -11.39
N VAL A 38 28.49 15.00 -11.84
CA VAL A 38 27.13 15.54 -11.83
C VAL A 38 26.69 15.44 -10.37
N SER A 39 26.76 16.54 -9.64
CA SER A 39 26.11 16.68 -8.35
C SER A 39 24.60 16.58 -8.56
N ARG A 40 24.10 15.35 -8.59
CA ARG A 40 22.67 15.07 -8.54
C ARG A 40 22.27 15.46 -7.12
N MET A 41 21.67 16.65 -6.95
CA MET A 41 20.90 16.88 -5.74
C MET A 41 19.84 15.79 -5.72
N GLU A 42 19.99 14.82 -4.83
CA GLU A 42 18.94 13.86 -4.54
C GLU A 42 17.84 14.65 -3.84
N GLU A 43 16.86 15.10 -4.62
CA GLU A 43 15.72 15.84 -4.08
C GLU A 43 15.03 14.95 -3.03
N SER A 44 14.77 15.51 -1.84
CA SER A 44 14.09 14.80 -0.74
C SER A 44 12.65 14.45 -1.13
N ILE A 45 12.18 13.25 -0.78
CA ILE A 45 10.81 12.80 -1.08
C ILE A 45 9.76 13.77 -0.50
N SER A 46 8.68 14.00 -1.23
CA SER A 46 7.57 14.84 -0.77
C SER A 46 6.66 14.12 0.22
N TYR A 47 6.19 14.85 1.23
CA TYR A 47 5.23 14.38 2.22
C TYR A 47 3.92 15.17 2.12
N LEU A 48 2.79 14.49 2.32
CA LEU A 48 1.46 15.08 2.23
C LEU A 48 0.91 15.46 3.62
N THR A 49 0.29 16.64 3.69
CA THR A 49 -0.70 16.96 4.72
C THR A 49 -1.95 16.09 4.55
N ARG A 50 -2.78 16.01 5.60
CA ARG A 50 -4.09 15.34 5.51
C ARG A 50 -4.94 15.96 4.39
N LYS A 51 -4.96 17.29 4.32
CA LYS A 51 -5.73 18.01 3.32
C LYS A 51 -5.27 17.69 1.89
N GLN A 52 -3.97 17.67 1.64
CA GLN A 52 -3.47 17.32 0.31
C GLN A 52 -3.80 15.88 -0.08
N ALA A 53 -3.71 14.93 0.85
CA ALA A 53 -4.13 13.55 0.59
C ALA A 53 -5.62 13.47 0.21
N GLN A 54 -6.49 14.17 0.94
CA GLN A 54 -7.93 14.27 0.61
C GLN A 54 -8.19 14.93 -0.74
N ASP A 55 -7.47 16.01 -1.05
CA ASP A 55 -7.63 16.75 -2.31
C ASP A 55 -7.16 15.89 -3.51
N ILE A 56 -6.08 15.12 -3.37
CA ILE A 56 -5.60 14.20 -4.40
C ILE A 56 -6.61 13.08 -4.65
N ASP A 57 -7.13 12.44 -3.60
CA ASP A 57 -8.16 11.40 -3.72
C ASP A 57 -9.42 11.93 -4.41
N ALA A 58 -9.86 13.14 -4.04
CA ALA A 58 -11.00 13.79 -4.67
C ALA A 58 -10.73 14.14 -6.15
N GLU A 59 -9.52 14.55 -6.50
CA GLU A 59 -9.16 14.82 -7.89
C GLU A 59 -9.14 13.53 -8.72
N LEU A 60 -8.53 12.45 -8.20
CA LEU A 60 -8.47 11.12 -8.82
C LEU A 60 -9.87 10.57 -9.14
N MET A 61 -10.80 10.70 -8.20
CA MET A 61 -12.18 10.27 -8.39
C MET A 61 -13.05 11.27 -9.15
N GLY A 62 -12.58 12.51 -9.30
CA GLY A 62 -13.26 13.58 -10.00
C GLY A 62 -13.34 13.33 -11.52
N ALA A 63 -14.16 14.12 -12.20
CA ALA A 63 -14.42 13.99 -13.64
C ALA A 63 -13.16 14.09 -14.54
N LYS A 64 -12.05 14.61 -14.01
CA LYS A 64 -10.79 14.76 -14.73
C LYS A 64 -10.08 13.42 -14.96
N TYR A 65 -10.04 12.55 -13.95
CA TYR A 65 -9.36 11.25 -14.04
C TYR A 65 -10.34 10.08 -13.99
N GLY A 66 -11.46 10.23 -13.27
CA GLY A 66 -12.58 9.30 -13.32
C GLY A 66 -12.32 7.93 -12.70
N TYR A 67 -11.32 7.79 -11.83
CA TYR A 67 -11.13 6.55 -11.08
C TYR A 67 -12.32 6.31 -10.17
N SER A 68 -12.81 5.06 -10.13
CA SER A 68 -13.72 4.67 -9.06
C SER A 68 -12.96 4.38 -7.78
N LEU A 69 -13.62 4.52 -6.62
CA LEU A 69 -13.07 4.09 -5.33
C LEU A 69 -12.60 2.63 -5.38
N THR A 70 -13.37 1.76 -6.01
CA THR A 70 -13.04 0.35 -6.20
C THR A 70 -11.73 0.14 -6.96
N GLN A 71 -11.49 0.90 -8.03
CA GLN A 71 -10.24 0.79 -8.78
C GLN A 71 -9.04 1.24 -7.95
N LEU A 72 -9.16 2.36 -7.23
CA LEU A 72 -8.09 2.85 -6.36
C LEU A 72 -7.78 1.87 -5.23
N MET A 73 -8.82 1.33 -4.58
CA MET A 73 -8.68 0.35 -3.51
C MET A 73 -8.09 -0.98 -4.00
N GLU A 74 -8.47 -1.43 -5.19
CA GLU A 74 -7.89 -2.65 -5.80
C GLU A 74 -6.38 -2.51 -6.02
N LEU A 75 -5.95 -1.35 -6.53
CA LEU A 75 -4.54 -1.02 -6.74
C LEU A 75 -3.79 -0.88 -5.41
N ALA A 76 -4.38 -0.17 -4.45
CA ALA A 76 -3.78 0.04 -3.13
C ALA A 76 -3.59 -1.29 -2.39
N GLY A 77 -4.62 -2.12 -2.30
CA GLY A 77 -4.54 -3.40 -1.60
C GLY A 77 -3.59 -4.40 -2.28
N LEU A 78 -3.54 -4.43 -3.62
CA LEU A 78 -2.52 -5.21 -4.35
C LEU A 78 -1.11 -4.74 -3.99
N ALA A 79 -0.86 -3.42 -3.99
CA ALA A 79 0.43 -2.86 -3.62
C ALA A 79 0.80 -3.18 -2.15
N CYS A 80 -0.16 -3.10 -1.21
CA CYS A 80 0.05 -3.54 0.17
C CYS A 80 0.45 -5.01 0.27
N ALA A 81 -0.23 -5.90 -0.47
CA ALA A 81 0.12 -7.31 -0.51
C ALA A 81 1.52 -7.54 -1.11
N GLN A 82 1.90 -6.78 -2.15
CA GLN A 82 3.23 -6.87 -2.77
C GLN A 82 4.33 -6.40 -1.82
N ALA A 83 4.12 -5.28 -1.12
CA ALA A 83 5.06 -4.78 -0.12
C ALA A 83 5.24 -5.77 1.03
N LEU A 84 4.15 -6.32 1.57
CA LEU A 84 4.21 -7.33 2.63
C LEU A 84 4.96 -8.58 2.15
N ASN A 85 4.64 -9.10 0.95
CA ASN A 85 5.30 -10.29 0.40
C ASN A 85 6.80 -10.06 0.11
N LYS A 86 7.21 -8.82 -0.24
CA LYS A 86 8.62 -8.44 -0.42
C LYS A 86 9.37 -8.43 0.92
N ALA A 87 8.76 -7.89 1.97
CA ALA A 87 9.36 -7.83 3.30
C ALA A 87 9.33 -9.19 4.04
N PHE A 88 8.26 -9.96 3.84
CA PHE A 88 7.98 -11.19 4.57
C PHE A 88 7.52 -12.28 3.60
N SER A 89 8.43 -13.18 3.22
CA SER A 89 8.12 -14.30 2.32
C SER A 89 7.11 -15.28 2.94
N PRO A 90 6.12 -15.81 2.18
CA PRO A 90 5.16 -16.80 2.66
C PRO A 90 5.79 -18.13 3.11
N THR A 91 7.02 -18.42 2.70
CA THR A 91 7.77 -19.60 3.17
C THR A 91 8.15 -19.50 4.65
N THR A 92 8.40 -18.28 5.13
CA THR A 92 8.87 -17.99 6.48
C THR A 92 7.76 -17.40 7.35
N TYR A 93 6.89 -16.60 6.72
CA TYR A 93 5.78 -15.89 7.36
C TYR A 93 4.44 -16.26 6.70
N PRO A 94 4.03 -17.53 6.75
CA PRO A 94 2.83 -17.98 6.05
C PRO A 94 1.55 -17.36 6.62
N ARG A 95 1.42 -17.17 7.93
CA ARG A 95 0.16 -16.76 8.57
C ARG A 95 0.12 -15.24 8.75
N VAL A 96 -0.89 -14.60 8.16
CA VAL A 96 -1.02 -13.13 8.20
C VAL A 96 -2.35 -12.74 8.85
N LEU A 97 -2.31 -12.02 9.97
CA LEU A 97 -3.51 -11.45 10.57
C LEU A 97 -3.77 -10.07 9.95
N VAL A 98 -4.86 -9.95 9.20
CA VAL A 98 -5.26 -8.72 8.52
C VAL A 98 -6.34 -8.02 9.34
N CYS A 99 -5.98 -6.90 9.96
CA CYS A 99 -6.84 -6.12 10.85
C CYS A 99 -7.51 -4.99 10.08
N CYS A 100 -8.81 -5.10 9.84
CA CYS A 100 -9.56 -4.18 8.99
C CYS A 100 -10.43 -3.22 9.81
N GLY A 101 -10.30 -1.92 9.51
CA GLY A 101 -11.19 -0.89 10.03
C GLY A 101 -12.47 -0.70 9.23
N PRO A 102 -13.34 0.23 9.64
CA PRO A 102 -14.65 0.43 9.01
C PRO A 102 -14.60 1.30 7.75
N GLY A 103 -13.44 1.87 7.38
CA GLY A 103 -13.28 2.82 6.28
C GLY A 103 -12.45 2.29 5.11
N ASN A 104 -11.93 3.21 4.29
CA ASN A 104 -11.11 2.90 3.11
C ASN A 104 -9.94 1.95 3.42
N GLN A 105 -9.20 2.19 4.51
CA GLN A 105 -8.03 1.38 4.86
C GLN A 105 -8.39 -0.06 5.26
N GLY A 106 -9.58 -0.26 5.83
CA GLY A 106 -10.09 -1.62 6.02
C GLY A 106 -10.38 -2.29 4.69
N GLY A 107 -10.92 -1.54 3.73
CA GLY A 107 -11.08 -1.99 2.34
C GLY A 107 -9.76 -2.36 1.66
N ASP A 108 -8.72 -1.52 1.80
CA ASP A 108 -7.36 -1.80 1.30
C ASP A 108 -6.82 -3.11 1.91
N GLY A 109 -7.00 -3.29 3.23
CA GLY A 109 -6.63 -4.52 3.94
C GLY A 109 -7.37 -5.76 3.42
N LEU A 110 -8.67 -5.66 3.13
CA LEU A 110 -9.47 -6.77 2.58
C LEU A 110 -9.02 -7.17 1.17
N VAL A 111 -8.71 -6.20 0.32
CA VAL A 111 -8.11 -6.44 -1.00
C VAL A 111 -6.73 -7.09 -0.84
N ALA A 112 -5.90 -6.57 0.07
CA ALA A 112 -4.58 -7.12 0.36
C ALA A 112 -4.66 -8.57 0.83
N ALA A 113 -5.60 -8.91 1.72
CA ALA A 113 -5.82 -10.29 2.17
C ALA A 113 -6.05 -11.25 0.98
N ARG A 114 -6.88 -10.86 0.01
CA ARG A 114 -7.11 -11.69 -1.18
C ARG A 114 -5.84 -11.91 -2.00
N HIS A 115 -5.06 -10.85 -2.25
CA HIS A 115 -3.82 -10.97 -3.00
C HIS A 115 -2.75 -11.75 -2.24
N LEU A 116 -2.66 -11.60 -0.92
CA LEU A 116 -1.75 -12.37 -0.07
C LEU A 116 -2.03 -13.88 -0.15
N TRP A 117 -3.31 -14.28 -0.21
CA TRP A 117 -3.66 -15.68 -0.45
C TRP A 117 -3.15 -16.15 -1.82
N HIS A 118 -3.32 -15.35 -2.89
CA HIS A 118 -2.76 -15.67 -4.21
C HIS A 118 -1.21 -15.72 -4.22
N PHE A 119 -0.55 -14.99 -3.33
CA PHE A 119 0.91 -15.00 -3.17
C PHE A 119 1.41 -16.18 -2.33
N GLY A 120 0.51 -16.98 -1.73
CA GLY A 120 0.85 -18.17 -0.97
C GLY A 120 0.88 -17.99 0.55
N HIS A 121 0.47 -16.83 1.06
CA HIS A 121 0.19 -16.65 2.48
C HIS A 121 -1.17 -17.29 2.86
N LYS A 122 -1.43 -17.33 4.16
CA LYS A 122 -2.64 -17.83 4.83
C LYS A 122 -3.23 -16.69 5.65
N PRO A 123 -3.95 -15.75 5.02
CA PRO A 123 -4.51 -14.60 5.70
C PRO A 123 -5.72 -14.98 6.56
N THR A 124 -5.76 -14.49 7.80
CA THR A 124 -6.94 -14.45 8.67
C THR A 124 -7.41 -13.01 8.78
N VAL A 125 -8.70 -12.75 8.59
CA VAL A 125 -9.22 -11.38 8.61
C VAL A 125 -9.93 -11.09 9.93
N TYR A 126 -9.45 -10.09 10.67
CA TYR A 126 -10.12 -9.49 11.81
C TYR A 126 -10.85 -8.21 11.38
N TYR A 127 -12.19 -8.25 11.30
CA TYR A 127 -13.00 -7.11 10.83
C TYR A 127 -14.18 -6.79 11.77
N PRO A 128 -13.92 -6.09 12.89
CA PRO A 128 -14.88 -5.99 14.00
C PRO A 128 -16.05 -5.07 13.78
N LYS A 129 -15.91 -4.10 12.89
CA LYS A 129 -16.97 -3.15 12.57
C LYS A 129 -17.08 -3.04 11.06
N GLN A 130 -17.94 -3.86 10.50
CA GLN A 130 -18.28 -3.81 9.09
C GLN A 130 -19.08 -2.55 8.78
N THR A 131 -18.79 -1.91 7.66
CA THR A 131 -19.52 -0.73 7.21
C THR A 131 -20.76 -1.13 6.41
N ASP A 132 -21.84 -0.37 6.59
CA ASP A 132 -23.08 -0.59 5.85
C ASP A 132 -23.05 -0.05 4.42
N ASN A 133 -22.03 0.77 4.09
CA ASN A 133 -21.91 1.38 2.80
C ASN A 133 -21.64 0.31 1.72
N GLN A 134 -22.57 0.23 0.77
CA GLN A 134 -22.61 -0.76 -0.30
C GLN A 134 -21.32 -0.80 -1.13
N LEU A 135 -20.62 0.33 -1.29
CA LEU A 135 -19.33 0.39 -2.00
C LEU A 135 -18.27 -0.50 -1.35
N TYR A 136 -18.25 -0.55 -0.01
CA TYR A 136 -17.42 -1.49 0.70
C TYR A 136 -18.11 -2.83 0.89
N LYS A 137 -19.40 -3.01 0.58
CA LYS A 137 -20.00 -4.35 0.53
C LYS A 137 -19.50 -5.14 -0.68
N ILE A 138 -19.13 -4.41 -1.74
CA ILE A 138 -18.38 -4.95 -2.88
C ILE A 138 -17.00 -5.43 -2.44
N HIS A 139 -16.40 -4.90 -1.37
CA HIS A 139 -15.05 -5.29 -0.92
C HIS A 139 -14.97 -5.96 0.46
N SER A 140 -16.07 -5.93 1.20
CA SER A 140 -16.25 -6.60 2.47
C SER A 140 -16.32 -8.11 2.21
N PRO A 141 -15.86 -8.93 3.16
CA PRO A 141 -16.05 -10.36 3.11
C PRO A 141 -17.52 -10.69 3.40
N GLY A 142 -18.43 -10.22 2.55
CA GLY A 142 -19.88 -10.29 2.77
C GLY A 142 -20.76 -10.46 1.53
N PHE A 143 -20.60 -9.69 0.44
CA PHE A 143 -21.66 -9.72 -0.59
C PHE A 143 -21.28 -9.66 -2.07
N GLU A 144 -20.20 -8.97 -2.50
CA GLU A 144 -19.87 -8.94 -3.95
C GLU A 144 -18.44 -9.36 -4.34
N ILE A 145 -17.41 -9.18 -3.50
CA ILE A 145 -16.11 -9.86 -3.70
C ILE A 145 -16.13 -11.32 -3.23
N LEU A 146 -16.98 -11.67 -2.25
CA LEU A 146 -17.20 -13.07 -1.86
C LEU A 146 -18.13 -13.84 -2.82
N THR A 147 -19.02 -13.20 -3.58
CA THR A 147 -19.90 -13.94 -4.51
C THR A 147 -19.22 -14.34 -5.82
N LEU A 148 -18.06 -13.75 -6.14
CA LEU A 148 -17.14 -14.33 -7.13
C LEU A 148 -16.39 -15.58 -6.62
N PHE A 149 -16.47 -15.89 -5.30
CA PHE A 149 -15.84 -17.06 -4.69
C PHE A 149 -16.71 -17.75 -3.64
N SER A 150 -17.52 -18.71 -4.08
CA SER A 150 -17.87 -19.87 -3.25
C SER A 150 -16.63 -20.79 -3.09
N PRO A 151 -16.62 -21.73 -2.13
CA PRO A 151 -16.31 -21.63 -0.70
C PRO A 151 -14.84 -22.01 -0.45
N PHE A 152 -13.89 -21.09 -0.60
CA PHE A 152 -12.48 -21.38 -0.31
C PHE A 152 -11.93 -20.43 0.75
N PHE A 153 -12.10 -20.86 2.00
CA PHE A 153 -11.17 -20.69 3.12
C PHE A 153 -10.38 -19.36 3.19
N ILE A 154 -11.08 -18.22 3.25
CA ILE A 154 -10.74 -17.29 4.32
C ILE A 154 -11.56 -17.84 5.47
N GLU A 155 -10.94 -18.52 6.44
CA GLU A 155 -11.61 -18.74 7.72
C GLU A 155 -11.93 -17.33 8.21
N PRO A 156 -13.20 -16.89 8.18
CA PRO A 156 -13.52 -15.69 8.90
C PRO A 156 -13.10 -16.01 10.33
N ALA A 157 -12.27 -15.17 10.96
CA ALA A 157 -12.31 -15.11 12.42
C ALA A 157 -13.80 -15.08 12.77
N THR A 158 -14.24 -16.13 13.46
CA THR A 158 -15.65 -16.57 13.59
C THR A 158 -16.64 -15.42 13.39
N PRO A 159 -17.69 -15.55 12.53
CA PRO A 159 -18.55 -14.43 12.13
C PRO A 159 -18.92 -13.53 13.31
N MET A 160 -18.20 -12.40 13.40
CA MET A 160 -18.20 -11.56 14.60
C MET A 160 -19.50 -10.78 14.79
N GLN A 161 -20.44 -10.98 13.86
CA GLN A 161 -21.84 -10.55 13.97
C GLN A 161 -22.53 -11.10 15.23
N ASN A 162 -21.99 -12.14 15.88
CA ASN A 162 -22.59 -12.75 17.08
C ASN A 162 -21.80 -12.57 18.39
N ALA A 163 -20.65 -11.89 18.41
CA ALA A 163 -19.94 -11.59 19.65
C ALA A 163 -20.69 -10.48 20.42
N ARG A 164 -21.65 -10.89 21.25
CA ARG A 164 -22.59 -10.00 21.95
C ARG A 164 -21.92 -9.14 23.02
N ASP A 165 -20.68 -9.47 23.41
CA ASP A 165 -19.92 -8.73 24.41
C ASP A 165 -18.48 -8.42 23.94
N THR A 166 -17.89 -7.40 24.56
CA THR A 166 -16.50 -6.95 24.36
C THR A 166 -15.47 -8.05 24.65
N GLY A 167 -15.67 -8.82 25.72
CA GLY A 167 -14.75 -9.90 26.11
C GLY A 167 -14.56 -10.98 25.05
N ASP A 168 -15.64 -11.42 24.39
CA ASP A 168 -15.55 -12.42 23.32
C ASP A 168 -14.67 -11.93 22.15
N ARG A 169 -14.79 -10.65 21.77
CA ARG A 169 -14.01 -10.10 20.64
C ARG A 169 -12.52 -10.01 20.93
N ASP A 170 -12.18 -9.65 22.16
CA ASP A 170 -10.79 -9.49 22.58
C ASP A 170 -10.10 -10.86 22.72
N GLU A 171 -10.82 -11.89 23.19
CA GLU A 171 -10.32 -13.26 23.25
C GLU A 171 -10.05 -13.84 21.85
N HIS A 172 -10.94 -13.62 20.88
CA HIS A 172 -10.75 -14.08 19.51
C HIS A 172 -9.54 -13.40 18.85
N PHE A 173 -9.43 -12.07 18.98
CA PHE A 173 -8.26 -11.36 18.48
C PHE A 173 -6.96 -11.88 19.09
N ARG A 174 -6.93 -12.13 20.41
CA ARG A 174 -5.76 -12.69 21.11
C ARG A 174 -5.40 -14.08 20.60
N SER A 175 -6.40 -14.92 20.34
CA SER A 175 -6.20 -16.25 19.76
C SER A 175 -5.57 -16.15 18.37
N ASP A 176 -6.15 -15.34 17.49
CA ASP A 176 -5.66 -15.17 16.11
C ASP A 176 -4.25 -14.55 16.08
N ALA A 177 -3.98 -13.57 16.95
CA ALA A 177 -2.68 -12.94 17.08
C ALA A 177 -1.61 -13.90 17.63
N GLY A 178 -1.99 -14.85 18.51
CA GLY A 178 -1.08 -15.86 19.05
C GLY A 178 -0.60 -16.89 18.02
N GLU A 179 -1.31 -17.03 16.91
CA GLU A 179 -0.99 -17.96 15.82
C GLU A 179 -0.60 -17.24 14.52
N THR A 180 -0.19 -15.98 14.58
CA THR A 180 0.18 -15.22 13.38
C THR A 180 1.69 -14.98 13.28
N ASP A 181 2.19 -14.93 12.05
CA ASP A 181 3.61 -14.67 11.77
C ASP A 181 3.86 -13.20 11.42
N VAL A 182 2.87 -12.50 10.85
CA VAL A 182 2.88 -11.06 10.55
C VAL A 182 1.48 -10.48 10.72
N ILE A 183 1.38 -9.24 11.21
CA ILE A 183 0.14 -8.47 11.29
C ILE A 183 0.11 -7.42 10.18
N LEU A 184 -1.00 -7.33 9.44
CA LEU A 184 -1.28 -6.22 8.52
C LEU A 184 -2.32 -5.29 9.16
N ASP A 185 -1.87 -4.10 9.57
CA ASP A 185 -2.68 -3.04 10.14
C ASP A 185 -3.34 -2.20 9.04
N GLY A 186 -4.64 -2.44 8.81
CA GLY A 186 -5.54 -1.64 7.98
C GLY A 186 -6.68 -1.04 8.79
N ILE A 187 -6.47 -0.69 10.07
CA ILE A 187 -7.55 -0.20 10.94
C ILE A 187 -7.90 1.26 10.61
N PHE A 188 -6.95 2.18 10.64
CA PHE A 188 -7.18 3.60 10.43
C PHE A 188 -6.14 4.20 9.48
N GLY A 189 -6.59 4.95 8.47
CA GLY A 189 -5.71 5.73 7.60
C GLY A 189 -5.81 7.23 7.81
N PHE A 190 -5.34 7.98 6.81
CA PHE A 190 -5.18 9.43 6.87
C PHE A 190 -6.46 10.25 7.14
N SER A 191 -7.65 9.68 6.94
CA SER A 191 -8.92 10.35 7.25
C SER A 191 -9.30 10.31 8.74
N PHE A 192 -8.62 9.49 9.54
CA PHE A 192 -8.89 9.34 10.98
C PHE A 192 -8.24 10.50 11.78
N HIS A 193 -8.92 10.95 12.85
CA HIS A 193 -8.54 12.16 13.58
C HIS A 193 -8.93 12.13 15.08
N SER A 194 -9.22 10.95 15.63
CA SER A 194 -9.68 10.81 17.02
C SER A 194 -8.84 9.78 17.76
N THR A 195 -8.93 9.72 19.08
CA THR A 195 -8.37 8.59 19.83
C THR A 195 -9.04 7.28 19.39
N PRO A 196 -8.30 6.18 19.20
CA PRO A 196 -8.90 4.86 19.04
C PRO A 196 -9.89 4.55 20.16
N ARG A 197 -11.01 3.92 19.82
CA ARG A 197 -12.06 3.50 20.74
C ARG A 197 -12.48 2.09 20.39
N ALA A 198 -13.15 1.42 21.32
CA ALA A 198 -13.74 0.11 21.09
C ALA A 198 -14.52 0.05 19.76
N PRO A 199 -14.36 -1.03 18.98
CA PRO A 199 -13.58 -2.25 19.27
C PRO A 199 -12.10 -2.20 18.82
N PHE A 200 -11.53 -1.02 18.55
CA PHE A 200 -10.19 -0.88 17.92
C PHE A 200 -9.08 -0.47 18.89
N ASP A 201 -9.43 0.05 20.07
CA ASP A 201 -8.48 0.41 21.12
C ASP A 201 -7.69 -0.80 21.64
N GLU A 202 -8.35 -1.95 21.83
CA GLU A 202 -7.70 -3.17 22.30
C GLU A 202 -6.70 -3.76 21.28
N PRO A 203 -7.05 -3.99 19.99
CA PRO A 203 -6.09 -4.41 18.97
C PRO A 203 -4.85 -3.52 18.89
N ILE A 204 -5.04 -2.20 18.89
CA ILE A 204 -3.94 -1.23 18.82
C ILE A 204 -3.07 -1.28 20.09
N ARG A 205 -3.68 -1.49 21.26
CA ARG A 205 -2.93 -1.70 22.51
C ARG A 205 -2.12 -2.98 22.46
N LEU A 206 -2.65 -4.04 21.86
CA LEU A 206 -1.95 -5.32 21.70
C LEU A 206 -0.83 -5.26 20.68
N PHE A 207 -0.96 -4.47 19.60
CA PHE A 207 0.13 -4.19 18.66
C PHE A 207 1.37 -3.66 19.39
N LYS A 208 1.19 -2.73 20.33
CA LYS A 208 2.30 -2.17 21.14
C LYS A 208 3.04 -3.22 21.96
N GLN A 209 2.36 -4.29 22.36
CA GLN A 209 2.89 -5.35 23.22
C GLN A 209 3.35 -6.58 22.42
N SER A 210 3.11 -6.58 21.10
CA SER A 210 3.41 -7.67 20.21
C SER A 210 4.91 -7.76 19.91
N THR A 211 5.40 -8.99 19.78
CA THR A 211 6.71 -9.29 19.17
C THR A 211 6.58 -9.75 17.72
N VAL A 212 5.35 -9.92 17.23
CA VAL A 212 5.06 -10.27 15.84
C VAL A 212 5.27 -9.02 14.98
N PRO A 213 5.98 -9.11 13.84
CA PRO A 213 6.15 -7.99 12.94
C PRO A 213 4.83 -7.40 12.46
N ILE A 214 4.77 -6.07 12.38
CA ILE A 214 3.59 -5.31 11.98
C ILE A 214 3.88 -4.51 10.71
N VAL A 215 3.00 -4.64 9.73
CA VAL A 215 2.96 -3.83 8.51
C VAL A 215 1.76 -2.89 8.58
N SER A 216 1.97 -1.58 8.54
CA SER A 216 0.86 -0.61 8.52
C SER A 216 0.56 -0.08 7.12
N ILE A 217 -0.73 -0.01 6.79
CA ILE A 217 -1.23 0.58 5.55
C ILE A 217 -1.39 2.09 5.73
N ASP A 218 -0.72 2.85 4.88
CA ASP A 218 -0.81 4.30 4.71
C ASP A 218 -0.27 5.17 5.86
N ILE A 219 -0.82 4.97 7.06
CA ILE A 219 -0.46 5.59 8.34
C ILE A 219 -0.66 4.52 9.42
N PRO A 220 0.27 4.36 10.38
CA PRO A 220 0.06 3.41 11.47
C PRO A 220 -1.15 3.80 12.31
N SER A 221 -2.03 2.84 12.58
CA SER A 221 -3.32 3.13 13.21
C SER A 221 -3.18 3.81 14.57
N GLY A 222 -3.84 4.96 14.70
CA GLY A 222 -3.79 5.81 15.89
C GLY A 222 -2.77 6.95 15.81
N TRP A 223 -1.79 6.91 14.91
CA TRP A 223 -0.88 8.03 14.72
C TRP A 223 -1.60 9.26 14.18
N ASP A 224 -1.14 10.44 14.58
CA ASP A 224 -1.58 11.66 13.91
C ASP A 224 -0.95 11.73 12.51
N VAL A 225 -1.77 12.14 11.55
CA VAL A 225 -1.43 12.11 10.12
C VAL A 225 -0.33 13.11 9.76
N GLU A 226 -0.15 14.15 10.56
CA GLU A 226 0.86 15.19 10.33
C GLU A 226 1.91 15.25 11.44
N ALA A 227 1.51 15.09 12.70
CA ALA A 227 2.41 15.10 13.85
C ALA A 227 3.05 13.73 14.16
N GLY A 228 2.48 12.63 13.65
CA GLY A 228 3.00 11.28 13.83
C GLY A 228 2.70 10.66 15.19
N ASN A 229 3.61 9.82 15.66
CA ASN A 229 3.53 9.16 16.98
C ASN A 229 4.07 10.08 18.07
N THR A 230 3.20 10.87 18.68
CA THR A 230 3.63 11.84 19.69
C THR A 230 3.78 11.18 21.08
N PRO A 231 4.62 11.72 21.98
CA PRO A 231 4.78 11.16 23.33
C PRO A 231 3.48 11.06 24.15
N ASP A 232 2.56 12.01 23.94
CA ASP A 232 1.24 12.07 24.59
C ASP A 232 0.20 11.11 23.97
N GLN A 233 0.42 10.66 22.74
CA GLN A 233 -0.43 9.71 22.01
C GLN A 233 0.38 8.58 21.40
N SER A 234 1.22 7.93 22.23
CA SER A 234 2.10 6.85 21.79
C SER A 234 1.36 5.51 21.70
N TYR A 235 1.12 5.02 20.47
CA TYR A 235 0.46 3.72 20.22
C TYR A 235 1.50 2.62 20.03
N PHE A 236 1.83 2.24 18.80
CA PHE A 236 2.86 1.26 18.46
C PHE A 236 3.77 1.84 17.35
N SER A 237 4.84 1.14 17.00
CA SER A 237 5.64 1.43 15.81
C SER A 237 5.63 0.17 14.94
N PRO A 238 5.20 0.24 13.66
CA PRO A 238 5.30 -0.91 12.78
C PRO A 238 6.76 -1.17 12.39
N ASP A 239 7.02 -2.38 11.93
CA ASP A 239 8.29 -2.78 11.33
C ASP A 239 8.38 -2.27 9.89
N VAL A 240 7.25 -2.31 9.17
CA VAL A 240 7.12 -1.84 7.79
C VAL A 240 5.92 -0.91 7.64
N LEU A 241 6.10 0.18 6.90
CA LEU A 241 5.03 1.08 6.50
C LEU A 241 4.82 1.03 4.99
N VAL A 242 3.58 0.87 4.54
CA VAL A 242 3.21 1.00 3.12
C VAL A 242 2.50 2.33 2.90
N SER A 243 3.24 3.37 2.49
CA SER A 243 2.63 4.67 2.16
C SER A 243 1.88 4.59 0.84
N LEU A 244 0.59 4.91 0.81
CA LEU A 244 -0.19 4.97 -0.44
C LEU A 244 -0.08 6.37 -1.05
N THR A 245 0.06 6.44 -2.37
CA THR A 245 0.17 7.65 -3.20
C THR A 245 1.45 8.45 -2.96
N ALA A 246 1.63 8.97 -1.75
CA ALA A 246 2.84 9.60 -1.26
C ALA A 246 2.86 9.49 0.28
N PRO A 247 4.04 9.51 0.94
CA PRO A 247 4.10 9.47 2.40
C PRO A 247 3.37 10.65 3.03
N LYS A 248 2.75 10.45 4.20
CA LYS A 248 2.09 11.53 4.96
C LYS A 248 3.08 12.17 5.92
N LEU A 249 2.86 13.43 6.29
CA LEU A 249 3.78 14.18 7.16
C LEU A 249 4.08 13.47 8.50
N GLY A 250 3.10 12.80 9.09
CA GLY A 250 3.24 12.12 10.38
C GLY A 250 4.23 10.95 10.38
N VAL A 251 4.60 10.43 9.22
CA VAL A 251 5.61 9.36 9.10
C VAL A 251 6.98 9.89 8.69
N LYS A 252 7.16 11.21 8.63
CA LYS A 252 8.44 11.82 8.27
C LYS A 252 9.58 11.39 9.20
N ALA A 253 9.30 11.25 10.49
CA ALA A 253 10.27 10.83 11.51
C ALA A 253 10.28 9.31 11.77
N PHE A 254 9.53 8.52 11.00
CA PHE A 254 9.52 7.07 11.12
C PHE A 254 10.88 6.50 10.69
N GLN A 255 11.38 5.50 11.42
CA GLN A 255 12.73 4.94 11.22
C GLN A 255 12.72 3.47 10.77
N GLY A 256 11.54 2.87 10.58
CA GLY A 256 11.41 1.52 10.03
C GLY A 256 11.38 1.54 8.49
N ASP A 257 11.21 0.35 7.91
CA ASP A 257 11.20 0.21 6.45
C ASP A 257 9.95 0.84 5.86
N ILE A 258 10.09 1.56 4.75
CA ILE A 258 8.96 2.18 4.07
C ILE A 258 8.91 1.71 2.63
N PHE A 259 7.77 1.14 2.24
CA PHE A 259 7.40 0.97 0.84
C PHE A 259 6.46 2.10 0.42
N LEU A 260 6.76 2.74 -0.70
CA LEU A 260 5.86 3.63 -1.38
C LEU A 260 5.04 2.84 -2.39
N ALA A 261 3.73 2.75 -2.17
CA ALA A 261 2.75 2.14 -3.05
C ALA A 261 2.11 3.20 -3.95
N GLY A 262 2.06 2.93 -5.24
CA GLY A 262 1.50 3.85 -6.22
C GLY A 262 1.92 3.48 -7.63
N ASP A 263 1.37 4.23 -8.59
CA ASP A 263 1.76 4.10 -10.00
C ASP A 263 2.66 5.29 -10.37
N SER A 264 3.59 5.04 -11.29
CA SER A 264 4.28 6.06 -12.08
C SER A 264 3.35 7.17 -12.63
N PHE A 265 2.06 6.87 -12.85
CA PHE A 265 1.04 7.85 -13.22
C PHE A 265 0.83 8.95 -12.17
N LEU A 266 1.09 8.70 -10.88
CA LEU A 266 0.98 9.74 -9.83
C LEU A 266 1.98 10.90 -10.03
N ARG A 267 3.02 10.70 -10.85
CA ARG A 267 3.97 11.77 -11.23
C ARG A 267 3.34 12.84 -12.13
N ILE A 268 2.16 12.60 -12.70
CA ILE A 268 1.48 13.61 -13.53
C ILE A 268 0.86 14.75 -12.71
N PHE A 269 0.74 14.58 -11.39
CA PHE A 269 0.15 15.56 -10.47
C PHE A 269 1.09 16.76 -10.23
N LYS A 270 1.37 17.52 -11.29
CA LYS A 270 2.22 18.72 -11.24
C LYS A 270 1.71 19.76 -10.23
N SER A 271 0.41 19.79 -9.95
CA SER A 271 -0.23 20.71 -9.00
C SER A 271 0.25 20.52 -7.55
N TYR A 272 0.67 19.32 -7.17
CA TYR A 272 1.11 19.02 -5.80
C TYR A 272 2.64 18.98 -5.65
N ASN A 273 3.38 19.18 -6.74
CA ASN A 273 4.85 19.18 -6.79
C ASN A 273 5.48 17.98 -6.06
N LEU A 274 4.92 16.78 -6.28
CA LEU A 274 5.38 15.56 -5.64
C LEU A 274 6.71 15.10 -6.24
N ASN A 275 7.74 15.09 -5.41
CA ASN A 275 8.98 14.41 -5.71
C ASN A 275 8.89 12.97 -5.18
N LEU A 276 8.67 12.03 -6.11
CA LEU A 276 8.54 10.60 -5.84
C LEU A 276 9.60 9.82 -6.63
N PRO A 277 10.17 8.74 -6.07
CA PRO A 277 11.13 7.91 -6.76
C PRO A 277 10.53 7.22 -7.99
N ALA A 278 11.40 6.75 -8.88
CA ALA A 278 10.99 5.88 -9.97
C ALA A 278 10.72 4.47 -9.45
N TYR A 279 9.63 3.85 -9.91
CA TYR A 279 9.32 2.45 -9.61
C TYR A 279 10.14 1.54 -10.54
N PRO A 280 10.74 0.46 -10.02
CA PRO A 280 11.55 -0.45 -10.82
C PRO A 280 10.67 -1.29 -11.75
N SER A 281 10.95 -1.25 -13.05
CA SER A 281 10.26 -2.06 -14.07
C SER A 281 8.72 -1.87 -14.04
N SER A 282 7.97 -2.94 -13.72
CA SER A 282 6.51 -2.94 -13.62
C SER A 282 6.01 -3.03 -12.18
N ASP A 283 6.89 -2.81 -11.20
CA ASP A 283 6.53 -2.88 -9.78
C ASP A 283 5.59 -1.71 -9.42
N GLN A 284 4.61 -1.97 -8.55
CA GLN A 284 3.70 -0.96 -7.99
C GLN A 284 4.13 -0.48 -6.60
N VAL A 285 5.29 -0.97 -6.14
CA VAL A 285 5.89 -0.61 -4.85
C VAL A 285 7.38 -0.40 -5.02
N VAL A 286 7.92 0.58 -4.29
CA VAL A 286 9.36 0.84 -4.21
C VAL A 286 9.74 1.11 -2.76
N GLU A 287 10.84 0.53 -2.32
CA GLU A 287 11.38 0.76 -0.98
C GLU A 287 12.08 2.13 -0.92
N ILE A 288 11.82 2.89 0.14
CA ILE A 288 12.31 4.27 0.33
C ILE A 288 12.95 4.50 1.71
N THR A 289 13.25 3.42 2.45
CA THR A 289 13.80 3.41 3.82
C THR A 289 15.01 4.35 3.99
N ASP A 290 15.86 4.45 2.97
CA ASP A 290 17.12 5.21 3.02
C ASP A 290 17.04 6.65 2.46
N ILE A 291 15.86 7.15 2.07
CA ILE A 291 15.73 8.52 1.52
C ILE A 291 15.73 9.58 2.65
N THR A 292 16.35 9.28 3.80
CA THR A 292 16.33 10.18 4.96
C THR A 292 17.13 11.46 4.72
N GLN A 293 16.36 12.56 4.69
CA GLN A 293 16.52 13.70 5.58
C GLN A 293 17.88 14.43 5.58
N GLU A 294 17.98 15.48 4.74
CA GLU A 294 18.71 16.68 5.20
C GLU A 294 17.90 17.33 6.33
N VAL A 295 18.16 16.92 7.57
CA VAL A 295 17.94 17.80 8.71
C VAL A 295 19.07 18.81 8.64
N GLY A 296 18.75 20.03 8.21
CA GLY A 296 19.68 21.15 8.24
C GLY A 296 20.36 21.24 9.62
N LYS A 297 21.68 21.14 9.61
CA LYS A 297 22.52 21.55 10.75
C LYS A 297 22.56 23.06 10.85
#